data_AF-A0A257TS69-F1
#
_entry.id   AF-A0A257TS69-F1
#
_cell.length_a   1.000
_cell.length_b   1.000
_cell.length_c   1.000
_cell.angle_alpha   90.00
_cell.angle_beta   90.00
_cell.angle_gamma   90.00
#
_symmetry.space_group_name_H-M   'P 1'
#
loop_
_entity.id
_entity.type
_entity.pdbx_description
1 polymer ?
#
loop_
_entity_poly.entity_id
_entity_poly.type
_entity_poly.pdbx_seq_one_letter_code
_entity_poly.pdbx_strand_id
1 'polypeptide(L)'
;MTWYKFDIWYQYMAGSSMFYHEQGFDEFWQPGGTTAAGLHEVQLSPKGKLVDRFLRATKAGPDRGTPYTPAAVLVDYAHGWEPAPFWPNAFKNWHGHQEKFKFGPHEKMLEQYFWTAYHPIGRESERPITGTNEVNVAGVFGDIFDVIYAYPDVNKWRTIDSYPVVIVAGDIDLTAAEGQRLAQYVERGGTLLVADAHLTGPGGEALNLPPTGAMAESCGYRWLGSVEVQPSQMFRLKEIASPADSKTGFRPLATTPDGKVFCAAIDRGAGRLVYLAVPRGLGIDQAAHPVLPRLFAHVTRGLMPIEVRGEVNWLVNRTQTGWAVTLLNPAGQDKPQQGITPTDYRQNRVVTIVSHVPFSNARDRLLPDDPLEIEADRVVLEVPAGSVRIVEIK
;
A
#
# COMPACT_ATOMS: atom_id res chain seq x y z
N MET A 1 -10.85 -11.83 18.56
CA MET A 1 -11.69 -12.16 17.38
C MET A 1 -11.83 -11.02 16.39
N THR A 2 -11.47 -9.80 16.81
CA THR A 2 -11.44 -8.61 15.98
C THR A 2 -10.58 -8.72 14.74
N TRP A 3 -9.40 -9.33 14.85
CA TRP A 3 -8.54 -9.65 13.71
C TRP A 3 -9.31 -10.43 12.62
N TYR A 4 -9.97 -11.53 12.99
CA TYR A 4 -10.70 -12.33 12.02
C TYR A 4 -11.87 -11.56 11.39
N LYS A 5 -12.55 -10.70 12.16
CA LYS A 5 -13.57 -9.77 11.63
C LYS A 5 -12.98 -8.87 10.54
N PHE A 6 -11.77 -8.36 10.76
CA PHE A 6 -11.10 -7.48 9.81
C PHE A 6 -10.71 -8.26 8.58
N ASP A 7 -10.05 -9.40 8.72
CA ASP A 7 -9.60 -10.23 7.60
C ASP A 7 -10.75 -10.58 6.66
N ILE A 8 -11.89 -11.06 7.18
CA ILE A 8 -12.99 -11.47 6.30
C ILE A 8 -13.62 -10.29 5.53
N TRP A 9 -13.76 -9.13 6.17
CA TRP A 9 -14.34 -7.95 5.54
C TRP A 9 -13.36 -7.31 4.58
N TYR A 10 -12.11 -7.18 5.01
CA TYR A 10 -11.01 -6.68 4.21
C TYR A 10 -10.85 -7.48 2.92
N GLN A 11 -10.65 -8.79 3.03
CA GLN A 11 -10.46 -9.67 1.88
C GLN A 11 -11.69 -9.67 0.96
N TYR A 12 -12.91 -9.66 1.52
CA TYR A 12 -14.13 -9.57 0.71
C TYR A 12 -14.14 -8.28 -0.11
N MET A 13 -13.90 -7.14 0.55
CA MET A 13 -13.92 -5.84 -0.10
C MET A 13 -12.73 -5.65 -1.05
N ALA A 14 -11.58 -6.25 -0.78
CA ALA A 14 -10.42 -6.33 -1.67
C ALA A 14 -10.62 -7.26 -2.89
N GLY A 15 -11.75 -7.96 -2.98
CA GLY A 15 -12.15 -8.71 -4.18
C GLY A 15 -12.12 -10.22 -4.06
N SER A 16 -11.82 -10.78 -2.88
CA SER A 16 -11.85 -12.23 -2.67
C SER A 16 -13.21 -12.83 -3.05
N SER A 17 -13.16 -13.88 -3.86
CA SER A 17 -14.35 -14.60 -4.33
C SER A 17 -14.63 -15.88 -3.56
N MET A 18 -13.66 -16.35 -2.77
CA MET A 18 -13.76 -17.55 -1.95
C MET A 18 -12.94 -17.39 -0.67
N PHE A 19 -13.44 -17.96 0.42
CA PHE A 19 -12.74 -18.07 1.70
C PHE A 19 -12.49 -19.54 1.99
N TYR A 20 -11.25 -19.90 2.27
CA TYR A 20 -10.86 -21.24 2.70
C TYR A 20 -10.34 -21.15 4.13
N HIS A 21 -10.85 -22.02 5.01
CA HIS A 21 -10.47 -22.06 6.41
C HIS A 21 -9.68 -23.32 6.71
N GLU A 22 -8.40 -23.15 7.03
CA GLU A 22 -7.45 -24.25 7.21
C GLU A 22 -7.80 -25.18 8.38
N GLN A 23 -8.42 -24.67 9.46
CA GLN A 23 -8.65 -25.44 10.69
C GLN A 23 -9.90 -26.36 10.67
N GLY A 24 -10.70 -26.36 9.61
CA GLY A 24 -11.87 -27.25 9.49
C GLY A 24 -13.16 -26.66 10.08
N PHE A 25 -14.19 -27.49 10.28
CA PHE A 25 -15.54 -27.02 10.64
C PHE A 25 -15.71 -26.72 12.14
N ASP A 26 -14.86 -27.29 13.00
CA ASP A 26 -14.92 -27.19 14.45
C ASP A 26 -14.73 -25.76 14.97
N GLU A 27 -14.10 -24.87 14.19
CA GLU A 27 -13.96 -23.46 14.54
C GLU A 27 -15.27 -22.67 14.50
N PHE A 28 -16.32 -23.17 13.83
CA PHE A 28 -17.61 -22.49 13.70
C PHE A 28 -18.67 -22.96 14.70
N TRP A 29 -18.44 -24.09 15.37
CA TRP A 29 -19.40 -24.73 16.25
C TRP A 29 -18.85 -24.85 17.67
N GLN A 30 -19.73 -24.82 18.65
CA GLN A 30 -19.41 -25.12 20.03
C GLN A 30 -20.50 -26.04 20.63
N PRO A 31 -20.12 -26.98 21.53
CA PRO A 31 -18.75 -27.29 21.90
C PRO A 31 -17.98 -27.94 20.73
N GLY A 32 -16.72 -27.55 20.55
CA GLY A 32 -15.86 -28.06 19.48
C GLY A 32 -15.31 -29.45 19.80
N GLY A 33 -14.82 -30.15 18.76
CA GLY A 33 -14.21 -31.48 18.88
C GLY A 33 -15.22 -32.62 19.05
N THR A 34 -14.78 -33.84 18.72
CA THR A 34 -15.60 -35.06 18.81
C THR A 34 -15.95 -35.47 20.24
N THR A 35 -15.24 -34.95 21.24
CA THR A 35 -15.41 -35.30 22.66
C THR A 35 -16.65 -34.68 23.31
N ALA A 36 -17.20 -33.62 22.74
CA ALA A 36 -18.40 -32.95 23.25
C ALA A 36 -19.65 -33.19 22.37
N ALA A 37 -19.48 -33.91 21.25
CA ALA A 37 -20.56 -34.26 20.34
C ALA A 37 -21.61 -35.15 21.02
N GLY A 38 -22.87 -34.72 21.04
CA GLY A 38 -23.99 -35.44 21.65
C GLY A 38 -24.15 -35.25 23.17
N LEU A 39 -23.24 -34.53 23.83
CA LEU A 39 -23.33 -34.21 25.26
C LEU A 39 -23.95 -32.83 25.53
N HIS A 40 -23.74 -31.89 24.62
CA HIS A 40 -24.33 -30.56 24.67
C HIS A 40 -24.96 -30.19 23.33
N GLU A 41 -25.92 -29.28 23.36
CA GLU A 41 -26.52 -28.73 22.15
C GLU A 41 -25.46 -27.99 21.33
N VAL A 42 -25.43 -28.28 20.03
CA VAL A 42 -24.54 -27.63 19.08
C VAL A 42 -25.03 -26.21 18.84
N GLN A 43 -24.14 -25.23 19.01
CA GLN A 43 -24.40 -23.82 18.77
C GLN A 43 -23.27 -23.21 17.95
N LEU A 44 -23.50 -22.04 17.34
CA LEU A 44 -22.42 -21.32 16.68
C LEU A 44 -21.40 -20.83 17.72
N SER A 45 -20.12 -21.10 17.45
CA SER A 45 -19.01 -20.47 18.16
C SER A 45 -19.05 -18.95 17.92
N PRO A 46 -18.31 -18.15 18.70
CA PRO A 46 -18.22 -16.72 18.42
C PRO A 46 -17.70 -16.40 17.00
N LYS A 47 -16.78 -17.20 16.45
CA LYS A 47 -16.32 -17.11 15.05
C LYS A 47 -17.45 -17.50 14.09
N GLY A 48 -18.19 -18.58 14.39
CA GLY A 48 -19.37 -19.00 13.63
C GLY A 48 -20.45 -17.93 13.53
N LYS A 49 -20.76 -17.24 14.63
CA LYS A 49 -21.71 -16.11 14.66
C LYS A 49 -21.26 -14.95 13.77
N LEU A 50 -19.96 -14.67 13.75
CA LEU A 50 -19.36 -13.63 12.92
C LEU A 50 -19.44 -13.99 11.44
N VAL A 51 -19.15 -15.24 11.07
CA VAL A 51 -19.31 -15.72 9.68
C VAL A 51 -20.78 -15.74 9.26
N ASP A 52 -21.72 -16.21 10.09
CA ASP A 52 -23.16 -16.14 9.79
C ASP A 52 -23.60 -14.70 9.51
N ARG A 53 -23.17 -13.73 10.33
CA ARG A 53 -23.47 -12.30 10.10
C ARG A 53 -22.88 -11.80 8.79
N PHE A 54 -21.63 -12.13 8.49
CA PHE A 54 -20.98 -11.76 7.23
C PHE A 54 -21.71 -12.32 6.01
N LEU A 55 -22.07 -13.61 6.02
CA LEU A 55 -22.80 -14.26 4.94
C LEU A 55 -24.18 -13.62 4.73
N ARG A 56 -24.91 -13.29 5.80
CA ARG A 56 -26.20 -12.58 5.69
C ARG A 56 -26.05 -11.19 5.11
N ALA A 57 -25.06 -10.42 5.58
CA ALA A 57 -24.83 -9.05 5.12
C ALA A 57 -24.41 -9.01 3.64
N THR A 58 -23.49 -9.89 3.22
CA THR A 58 -23.04 -9.98 1.83
C THR A 58 -24.12 -10.53 0.89
N LYS A 59 -25.01 -11.41 1.38
CA LYS A 59 -26.20 -11.83 0.63
C LYS A 59 -27.20 -10.68 0.42
N ALA A 60 -27.39 -9.83 1.43
CA ALA A 60 -28.31 -8.69 1.37
C ALA A 60 -27.78 -7.54 0.50
N GLY A 61 -26.47 -7.31 0.52
CA GLY A 61 -25.78 -6.29 -0.29
C GLY A 61 -24.63 -6.89 -1.09
N PRO A 62 -24.91 -7.61 -2.20
CA PRO A 62 -23.88 -8.35 -2.94
C PRO A 62 -22.93 -7.45 -3.74
N ASP A 63 -23.34 -6.22 -4.05
CA ASP A 63 -22.48 -5.25 -4.73
C ASP A 63 -21.45 -4.66 -3.75
N ARG A 64 -20.30 -5.32 -3.65
CA ARG A 64 -19.11 -4.79 -2.97
C ARG A 64 -18.32 -3.79 -3.83
N GLY A 65 -18.64 -3.66 -5.11
CA GLY A 65 -17.84 -2.91 -6.07
C GLY A 65 -16.48 -3.53 -6.39
N THR A 66 -15.67 -2.80 -7.16
CA THR A 66 -14.29 -3.13 -7.50
C THR A 66 -13.34 -2.20 -6.76
N PRO A 67 -12.28 -2.69 -6.09
CA PRO A 67 -11.27 -1.84 -5.47
C PRO A 67 -10.73 -0.80 -6.46
N TYR A 68 -10.51 0.43 -5.98
CA TYR A 68 -9.96 1.51 -6.78
C TYR A 68 -8.54 1.82 -6.32
N THR A 69 -7.57 1.41 -7.13
CA THR A 69 -6.13 1.46 -6.88
C THR A 69 -5.44 2.26 -8.00
N PRO A 70 -5.30 3.59 -7.87
CA PRO A 70 -4.74 4.42 -8.95
C PRO A 70 -3.23 4.29 -9.13
N ALA A 71 -2.52 3.61 -8.23
CA ALA A 71 -1.08 3.44 -8.33
C ALA A 71 -0.72 1.96 -8.35
N ALA A 72 0.26 1.61 -9.18
CA ALA A 72 0.86 0.28 -9.16
C ALA A 72 2.34 0.35 -8.82
N VAL A 73 2.81 -0.62 -8.05
CA VAL A 73 4.23 -0.88 -7.80
C VAL A 73 4.69 -1.96 -8.79
N LEU A 74 5.60 -1.59 -9.70
CA LEU A 74 6.22 -2.51 -10.66
C LEU A 74 7.45 -3.16 -10.03
N VAL A 75 7.37 -4.47 -9.79
CA VAL A 75 8.45 -5.29 -9.21
C VAL A 75 9.05 -6.25 -10.24
N ASP A 76 10.16 -6.89 -9.91
CA ASP A 76 10.76 -7.95 -10.73
C ASP A 76 9.82 -9.15 -10.88
N TYR A 77 9.90 -9.86 -12.01
CA TYR A 77 9.10 -11.08 -12.22
C TYR A 77 9.32 -12.13 -11.14
N ALA A 78 10.56 -12.30 -10.70
CA ALA A 78 10.95 -13.24 -9.65
C ALA A 78 11.43 -12.51 -8.38
N HIS A 79 10.69 -11.49 -7.94
CA HIS A 79 11.05 -10.64 -6.80
C HIS A 79 11.17 -11.37 -5.45
N GLY A 80 10.45 -12.48 -5.26
CA GLY A 80 10.69 -13.47 -4.19
C GLY A 80 10.75 -12.94 -2.75
N TRP A 81 10.12 -11.80 -2.46
CA TRP A 81 10.25 -11.13 -1.16
C TRP A 81 9.19 -11.61 -0.15
N GLU A 82 9.66 -11.97 1.04
CA GLU A 82 8.85 -12.32 2.20
C GLU A 82 9.39 -11.51 3.41
N PRO A 83 8.61 -10.54 3.94
CA PRO A 83 9.03 -9.74 5.10
C PRO A 83 9.07 -10.53 6.40
N ALA A 84 8.29 -11.60 6.54
CA ALA A 84 8.29 -12.42 7.73
C ALA A 84 9.46 -13.43 7.65
N PRO A 85 10.33 -13.53 8.67
CA PRO A 85 11.30 -14.60 8.73
C PRO A 85 10.57 -15.91 9.07
N PHE A 86 9.78 -16.45 8.15
CA PHE A 86 9.20 -17.78 8.31
C PHE A 86 10.34 -18.79 8.24
N TRP A 87 10.54 -19.51 9.34
CA TRP A 87 11.55 -20.55 9.49
C TRP A 87 10.90 -21.94 9.37
N PRO A 88 10.71 -22.48 8.15
CA PRO A 88 10.26 -23.83 8.02
C PRO A 88 11.36 -24.78 8.51
N ASN A 89 11.24 -25.23 9.76
CA ASN A 89 12.08 -26.28 10.35
C ASN A 89 12.11 -27.58 9.51
N ALA A 90 11.16 -27.73 8.59
CA ALA A 90 11.03 -28.87 7.68
C ALA A 90 12.11 -28.93 6.58
N PHE A 91 12.80 -27.82 6.26
CA PHE A 91 13.87 -27.84 5.26
C PHE A 91 15.24 -27.89 5.95
N LYS A 92 15.83 -29.09 6.07
CA LYS A 92 17.28 -29.36 6.17
C LYS A 92 18.17 -28.41 7.00
N ASN A 93 17.78 -28.07 8.24
CA ASN A 93 18.70 -27.46 9.23
C ASN A 93 19.35 -26.13 8.80
N TRP A 94 18.63 -25.29 8.03
CA TRP A 94 19.12 -23.97 7.59
C TRP A 94 19.45 -22.98 8.71
N HIS A 95 19.15 -23.31 9.98
CA HIS A 95 19.65 -22.60 11.16
C HIS A 95 21.18 -22.41 11.16
N GLY A 96 21.93 -23.32 10.52
CA GLY A 96 23.38 -23.19 10.35
C GLY A 96 23.83 -22.24 9.23
N HIS A 97 22.90 -21.65 8.48
CA HIS A 97 23.15 -20.83 7.28
C HIS A 97 22.44 -19.48 7.33
N GLN A 98 22.45 -18.82 8.49
CA GLN A 98 21.76 -17.54 8.72
C GLN A 98 22.17 -16.44 7.72
N GLU A 99 23.38 -16.51 7.17
CA GLU A 99 23.87 -15.59 6.14
C GLU A 99 23.05 -15.60 4.85
N LYS A 100 22.45 -16.75 4.49
CA LYS A 100 21.62 -16.89 3.28
C LYS A 100 20.23 -16.25 3.42
N PHE A 101 19.90 -15.81 4.62
CA PHE A 101 18.63 -15.16 4.95
C PHE A 101 18.81 -13.68 5.31
N LYS A 102 20.02 -13.13 5.19
CA LYS A 102 20.22 -11.68 5.29
C LYS A 102 19.67 -11.04 4.03
N PHE A 103 18.79 -10.06 4.19
CA PHE A 103 18.31 -9.26 3.07
C PHE A 103 19.50 -8.61 2.36
N GLY A 104 19.59 -8.85 1.05
CA GLY A 104 20.43 -8.08 0.18
C GLY A 104 19.86 -6.67 -0.03
N PRO A 105 20.58 -5.83 -0.77
CA PRO A 105 20.11 -4.49 -1.09
C PRO A 105 18.77 -4.45 -1.83
N HIS A 106 18.44 -5.49 -2.60
CA HIS A 106 17.18 -5.61 -3.34
C HIS A 106 16.01 -5.90 -2.40
N GLU A 107 16.11 -6.92 -1.55
CA GLU A 107 15.07 -7.27 -0.59
C GLU A 107 14.84 -6.14 0.41
N LYS A 108 15.92 -5.45 0.79
CA LYS A 108 15.83 -4.27 1.65
C LYS A 108 15.13 -3.10 0.95
N MET A 109 15.35 -2.91 -0.35
CA MET A 109 14.61 -1.91 -1.14
C MET A 109 13.12 -2.24 -1.16
N LEU A 110 12.73 -3.48 -1.46
CA LEU A 110 11.32 -3.88 -1.48
C LEU A 110 10.65 -3.63 -0.12
N GLU A 111 11.31 -4.03 0.96
CA GLU A 111 10.84 -3.77 2.33
C GLU A 111 10.59 -2.28 2.57
N GLN A 112 11.56 -1.42 2.25
CA GLN A 112 11.45 0.01 2.49
C GLN A 112 10.38 0.68 1.61
N TYR A 113 10.17 0.21 0.37
CA TYR A 113 9.11 0.72 -0.50
C TYR A 113 7.73 0.30 -0.01
N PHE A 114 7.54 -0.95 0.37
CA PHE A 114 6.26 -1.43 0.89
C PHE A 114 5.95 -0.86 2.28
N TRP A 115 6.94 -0.68 3.15
CA TRP A 115 6.76 0.05 4.41
C TRP A 115 6.45 1.52 4.21
N THR A 116 6.87 2.11 3.09
CA THR A 116 6.48 3.47 2.70
C THR A 116 5.03 3.48 2.18
N ALA A 117 4.67 2.59 1.25
CA ALA A 117 3.30 2.48 0.70
C ALA A 117 2.26 2.19 1.79
N TYR A 118 2.58 1.29 2.72
CA TYR A 118 1.68 0.85 3.78
C TYR A 118 2.08 1.42 5.15
N HIS A 119 2.70 2.61 5.17
CA HIS A 119 3.05 3.28 6.41
C HIS A 119 1.81 3.43 7.32
N PRO A 120 1.88 3.05 8.61
CA PRO A 120 3.08 2.87 9.43
C PRO A 120 3.58 1.43 9.64
N ILE A 121 3.29 0.47 8.74
CA ILE A 121 3.57 -0.96 8.98
C ILE A 121 5.00 -1.26 9.46
N GLY A 122 6.04 -0.59 8.92
CA GLY A 122 7.42 -0.81 9.37
C GLY A 122 7.62 -0.49 10.86
N ARG A 123 7.07 0.64 11.35
CA ARG A 123 7.14 0.99 12.77
C ARG A 123 6.31 0.03 13.64
N GLU A 124 5.16 -0.42 13.13
CA GLU A 124 4.31 -1.37 13.85
C GLU A 124 4.96 -2.75 13.95
N SER A 125 5.71 -3.19 12.93
CA SER A 125 6.43 -4.46 12.94
C SER A 125 7.56 -4.56 13.97
N GLU A 126 8.05 -3.42 14.49
CA GLU A 126 9.05 -3.38 15.58
C GLU A 126 8.42 -3.60 16.97
N ARG A 127 7.08 -3.59 17.07
CA ARG A 127 6.35 -3.83 18.32
C ARG A 127 6.06 -5.32 18.51
N PRO A 128 5.71 -5.77 19.74
CA PRO A 128 5.22 -7.12 19.94
C PRO A 128 4.07 -7.44 18.99
N ILE A 129 4.19 -8.57 18.29
CA ILE A 129 3.20 -9.01 17.29
C ILE A 129 1.88 -9.36 17.99
N THR A 130 0.81 -8.78 17.49
CA THR A 130 -0.59 -9.08 17.82
C THR A 130 -1.32 -9.39 16.51
N GLY A 131 -2.48 -10.03 16.58
CA GLY A 131 -3.25 -10.31 15.35
C GLY A 131 -3.73 -9.06 14.60
N THR A 132 -3.69 -7.86 15.19
CA THR A 132 -4.19 -6.63 14.57
C THR A 132 -3.07 -5.74 14.03
N ASN A 133 -1.96 -5.57 14.76
CA ASN A 133 -0.87 -4.68 14.32
C ASN A 133 0.04 -5.27 13.23
N GLU A 134 -0.06 -6.56 12.93
CA GLU A 134 0.71 -7.20 11.85
C GLU A 134 0.09 -6.98 10.46
N VAL A 135 -1.24 -7.01 10.39
CA VAL A 135 -1.99 -7.08 9.12
C VAL A 135 -2.92 -5.90 8.88
N ASN A 136 -3.31 -5.17 9.93
CA ASN A 136 -4.31 -4.10 9.84
C ASN A 136 -3.78 -2.83 10.52
N VAL A 137 -3.07 -1.99 9.76
CA VAL A 137 -2.53 -0.72 10.25
C VAL A 137 -3.29 0.47 9.68
N ALA A 138 -3.30 1.60 10.39
CA ALA A 138 -3.91 2.83 9.91
C ALA A 138 -3.05 3.46 8.79
N GLY A 139 -3.28 3.01 7.56
CA GLY A 139 -2.50 3.38 6.38
C GLY A 139 -2.63 4.86 6.01
N VAL A 140 -1.52 5.58 5.93
CA VAL A 140 -1.50 7.01 5.55
C VAL A 140 -2.04 7.24 4.14
N PHE A 141 -1.79 6.31 3.23
CA PHE A 141 -2.25 6.37 1.84
C PHE A 141 -3.56 5.61 1.60
N GLY A 142 -3.98 4.78 2.56
CA GLY A 142 -4.95 3.70 2.33
C GLY A 142 -4.39 2.61 1.42
N ASP A 143 -5.23 1.62 1.15
CA ASP A 143 -4.87 0.49 0.30
C ASP A 143 -5.15 0.82 -1.18
N ILE A 144 -4.33 1.74 -1.70
CA ILE A 144 -4.46 2.32 -3.05
C ILE A 144 -3.40 1.81 -4.04
N PHE A 145 -2.51 0.94 -3.59
CA PHE A 145 -1.39 0.42 -4.36
C PHE A 145 -1.64 -1.03 -4.77
N ASP A 146 -1.65 -1.30 -6.07
CA ASP A 146 -1.52 -2.65 -6.60
C ASP A 146 -0.04 -3.02 -6.77
N VAL A 147 0.24 -4.33 -6.84
CA VAL A 147 1.57 -4.84 -7.22
C VAL A 147 1.45 -5.55 -8.57
N ILE A 148 2.29 -5.12 -9.51
CA ILE A 148 2.40 -5.72 -10.84
C ILE A 148 3.86 -6.09 -11.08
N TYR A 149 4.11 -7.03 -11.98
CA TYR A 149 5.46 -7.53 -12.22
C TYR A 149 5.92 -7.30 -13.66
N ALA A 150 7.21 -7.04 -13.81
CA ALA A 150 7.92 -6.94 -15.07
C ALA A 150 8.09 -8.33 -15.71
N TYR A 151 6.97 -8.90 -16.19
CA TYR A 151 6.96 -10.22 -16.82
C TYR A 151 7.93 -10.27 -18.01
N PRO A 152 8.69 -11.36 -18.25
CA PRO A 152 9.68 -11.46 -19.33
C PRO A 152 9.05 -11.65 -20.73
N ASP A 153 8.05 -10.82 -21.05
CA ASP A 153 7.38 -10.65 -22.33
C ASP A 153 6.67 -9.29 -22.32
N VAL A 154 7.28 -8.30 -22.96
CA VAL A 154 6.80 -6.91 -23.02
C VAL A 154 5.38 -6.78 -23.58
N ASN A 155 4.93 -7.74 -24.41
CA ASN A 155 3.58 -7.71 -24.96
C ASN A 155 2.50 -7.92 -23.88
N LYS A 156 2.89 -8.45 -22.72
CA LYS A 156 2.00 -8.62 -21.56
C LYS A 156 2.00 -7.42 -20.62
N TRP A 157 2.85 -6.43 -20.83
CA TRP A 157 2.91 -5.20 -20.03
C TRP A 157 1.76 -4.23 -20.34
N ARG A 158 0.59 -4.72 -20.76
CA ARG A 158 -0.59 -3.88 -20.99
C ARG A 158 -1.22 -3.38 -19.69
N THR A 159 -1.00 -4.09 -18.58
CA THR A 159 -1.55 -3.75 -17.27
C THR A 159 -1.04 -2.40 -16.75
N ILE A 160 0.15 -1.94 -17.14
CA ILE A 160 0.63 -0.60 -16.73
C ILE A 160 -0.28 0.52 -17.24
N ASP A 161 -0.98 0.33 -18.37
CA ASP A 161 -1.84 1.36 -18.96
C ASP A 161 -3.16 1.57 -18.18
N SER A 162 -3.52 0.68 -17.25
CA SER A 162 -4.69 0.88 -16.39
C SER A 162 -4.42 1.80 -15.20
N TYR A 163 -3.17 2.20 -14.98
CA TYR A 163 -2.78 3.02 -13.84
C TYR A 163 -2.32 4.41 -14.29
N PRO A 164 -2.80 5.50 -13.68
CA PRO A 164 -2.22 6.82 -13.89
C PRO A 164 -0.79 6.94 -13.33
N VAL A 165 -0.42 6.11 -12.34
CA VAL A 165 0.91 6.10 -11.72
C VAL A 165 1.47 4.68 -11.66
N VAL A 166 2.72 4.53 -12.07
CA VAL A 166 3.54 3.33 -11.86
C VAL A 166 4.80 3.73 -11.10
N ILE A 167 5.07 3.05 -9.99
CA ILE A 167 6.25 3.20 -9.14
C ILE A 167 7.11 1.98 -9.33
N VAL A 168 8.32 2.14 -9.85
CA VAL A 168 9.26 1.01 -9.98
C VAL A 168 9.87 0.72 -8.62
N ALA A 169 9.81 -0.53 -8.17
CA ALA A 169 10.47 -1.05 -6.97
C ALA A 169 11.04 -2.45 -7.29
N GLY A 170 12.18 -2.49 -7.97
CA GLY A 170 12.81 -3.72 -8.41
C GLY A 170 14.23 -3.48 -8.90
N ASP A 171 14.98 -4.56 -9.12
CA ASP A 171 16.27 -4.56 -9.82
C ASP A 171 16.06 -5.14 -11.23
N ILE A 172 15.33 -4.41 -12.06
CA ILE A 172 14.80 -4.90 -13.33
C ILE A 172 15.83 -4.68 -14.44
N ASP A 173 16.39 -5.76 -14.98
CA ASP A 173 17.21 -5.72 -16.20
C ASP A 173 16.30 -5.62 -17.43
N LEU A 174 16.22 -4.43 -18.02
CA LEU A 174 15.31 -4.16 -19.12
C LEU A 174 15.98 -4.43 -20.46
N THR A 175 15.26 -5.15 -21.32
CA THR A 175 15.49 -5.11 -22.76
C THR A 175 15.16 -3.73 -23.34
N ALA A 176 15.70 -3.41 -24.52
CA ALA A 176 15.37 -2.16 -25.22
C ALA A 176 13.85 -2.02 -25.48
N ALA A 177 13.17 -3.13 -25.78
CA ALA A 177 11.73 -3.14 -26.04
C ALA A 177 10.93 -2.80 -24.77
N GLU A 178 11.32 -3.31 -23.61
CA GLU A 178 10.68 -2.98 -22.32
C GLU A 178 10.93 -1.52 -21.93
N GLY A 179 12.15 -1.00 -22.16
CA GLY A 179 12.44 0.42 -22.01
C GLY A 179 11.58 1.32 -22.89
N GLN A 180 11.44 0.98 -24.18
CA GLN A 180 10.52 1.69 -25.10
C GLN A 180 9.07 1.61 -24.65
N ARG A 181 8.64 0.48 -24.09
CA ARG A 181 7.28 0.31 -23.59
C ARG A 181 6.97 1.22 -22.41
N LEU A 182 7.91 1.38 -21.48
CA LEU A 182 7.81 2.34 -20.38
C LEU A 182 7.81 3.78 -20.90
N ALA A 183 8.64 4.10 -21.89
CA ALA A 183 8.64 5.41 -22.53
C ALA A 183 7.27 5.74 -23.14
N GLN A 184 6.68 4.79 -23.89
CA GLN A 184 5.34 4.94 -24.47
C GLN A 184 4.25 5.11 -23.42
N TYR A 185 4.33 4.40 -22.29
CA TYR A 185 3.39 4.59 -21.17
C TYR A 185 3.44 6.03 -20.67
N VAL A 186 4.65 6.58 -20.46
CA VAL A 186 4.82 7.97 -20.04
C VAL A 186 4.31 8.94 -21.11
N GLU A 187 4.71 8.76 -22.38
CA GLU A 187 4.29 9.63 -23.49
C GLU A 187 2.76 9.72 -23.65
N ARG A 188 2.04 8.65 -23.31
CA ARG A 188 0.57 8.56 -23.41
C ARG A 188 -0.19 9.10 -22.21
N GLY A 189 0.48 9.64 -21.20
CA GLY A 189 -0.17 10.24 -20.03
C GLY A 189 0.18 9.60 -18.70
N GLY A 190 0.90 8.47 -18.71
CA GLY A 190 1.33 7.80 -17.49
C GLY A 190 2.35 8.61 -16.69
N THR A 191 2.30 8.50 -15.37
CA THR A 191 3.39 8.94 -14.50
C THR A 191 4.23 7.73 -14.10
N LEU A 192 5.54 7.77 -14.37
CA LEU A 192 6.49 6.75 -13.96
C LEU A 192 7.43 7.33 -12.90
N LEU A 193 7.41 6.77 -11.69
CA LEU A 193 8.39 7.05 -10.64
C LEU A 193 9.46 5.97 -10.65
N VAL A 194 10.72 6.36 -10.81
CA VAL A 194 11.86 5.44 -10.82
C VAL A 194 13.07 6.04 -10.11
N ALA A 195 13.74 5.23 -9.29
CA ALA A 195 14.99 5.60 -8.65
C ALA A 195 16.20 5.09 -9.45
N ASP A 196 17.37 5.71 -9.27
CA ASP A 196 18.64 5.23 -9.82
C ASP A 196 18.85 3.76 -9.42
N ALA A 197 19.45 2.98 -10.32
CA ALA A 197 19.70 1.54 -10.15
C ALA A 197 18.48 0.61 -10.08
N HIS A 198 17.23 1.09 -10.19
CA HIS A 198 16.07 0.19 -10.33
C HIS A 198 15.97 -0.46 -11.70
N LEU A 199 16.38 0.27 -12.74
CA LEU A 199 16.32 -0.19 -14.13
C LEU A 199 17.74 -0.27 -14.68
N THR A 200 18.10 -1.43 -15.21
CA THR A 200 19.39 -1.67 -15.86
C THR A 200 19.19 -2.20 -17.28
N GLY A 201 20.28 -2.53 -17.97
CA GLY A 201 20.22 -3.05 -19.33
C GLY A 201 19.95 -1.98 -20.41
N PRO A 202 19.86 -2.40 -21.68
CA PRO A 202 19.62 -1.49 -22.81
C PRO A 202 18.27 -0.76 -22.76
N GLY A 203 17.32 -1.22 -21.94
CA GLY A 203 16.05 -0.54 -21.73
C GLY A 203 16.16 0.78 -20.95
N GLY A 204 17.17 0.95 -20.09
CA GLY A 204 17.40 2.23 -19.40
C GLY A 204 17.72 3.37 -20.38
N GLU A 205 18.51 3.08 -21.41
CA GLU A 205 18.81 4.02 -22.51
C GLU A 205 17.57 4.26 -23.38
N ALA A 206 16.81 3.20 -23.70
CA ALA A 206 15.60 3.31 -24.49
C ALA A 206 14.47 4.09 -23.79
N LEU A 207 14.42 4.04 -22.45
CA LEU A 207 13.58 4.89 -21.62
C LEU A 207 14.10 6.34 -21.57
N ASN A 208 15.32 6.59 -22.05
CA ASN A 208 15.97 7.91 -22.08
C ASN A 208 16.00 8.54 -20.68
N LEU A 209 16.47 7.83 -19.65
CA LEU A 209 16.62 8.40 -18.30
C LEU A 209 17.47 9.68 -18.32
N PRO A 210 17.20 10.67 -17.45
CA PRO A 210 17.93 11.93 -17.49
C PRO A 210 19.42 11.72 -17.23
N PRO A 211 20.30 12.48 -17.90
CA PRO A 211 21.74 12.38 -17.67
C PRO A 211 22.08 12.78 -16.23
N THR A 212 22.95 12.00 -15.62
CA THR A 212 23.41 12.23 -14.25
C THR A 212 24.92 12.39 -14.18
N GLY A 213 25.39 13.22 -13.25
CA GLY A 213 26.81 13.40 -12.96
C GLY A 213 27.44 12.24 -12.16
N ALA A 214 28.61 12.53 -11.59
CA ALA A 214 29.30 11.59 -10.71
C ALA A 214 28.52 11.35 -9.40
N MET A 215 28.78 10.21 -8.78
CA MET A 215 28.24 9.90 -7.46
C MET A 215 28.81 10.86 -6.42
N ALA A 216 27.94 11.40 -5.57
CA ALA A 216 28.27 12.24 -4.43
C ALA A 216 27.52 11.75 -3.18
N GLU A 217 27.91 12.26 -2.02
CA GLU A 217 27.24 12.01 -0.74
C GLU A 217 26.69 13.32 -0.18
N SER A 218 25.54 13.25 0.50
CA SER A 218 24.92 14.39 1.16
C SER A 218 24.07 13.95 2.35
N CYS A 219 23.70 14.92 3.19
CA CYS A 219 22.72 14.75 4.26
C CYS A 219 21.80 15.98 4.29
N GLY A 220 20.53 15.73 4.60
CA GLY A 220 19.46 16.69 4.45
C GLY A 220 19.07 16.98 3.00
N TYR A 221 17.90 17.58 2.82
CA TYR A 221 17.39 17.95 1.50
C TYR A 221 16.39 19.10 1.58
N ARG A 222 16.17 19.79 0.46
CA ARG A 222 15.07 20.75 0.28
C ARG A 222 14.04 20.13 -0.65
N TRP A 223 12.75 20.39 -0.37
CA TRP A 223 11.63 19.85 -1.14
C TRP A 223 10.84 20.97 -1.80
N LEU A 224 10.54 20.84 -3.09
CA LEU A 224 9.76 21.80 -3.90
C LEU A 224 10.20 23.26 -3.73
N GLY A 225 11.52 23.50 -3.73
CA GLY A 225 12.08 24.84 -3.60
C GLY A 225 11.98 25.47 -2.21
N SER A 226 11.56 24.72 -1.19
CA SER A 226 11.62 25.16 0.21
C SER A 226 13.05 25.58 0.58
N VAL A 227 13.18 26.68 1.32
CA VAL A 227 14.48 27.13 1.85
C VAL A 227 14.95 26.24 3.00
N GLU A 228 14.00 25.68 3.74
CA GLU A 228 14.26 24.84 4.92
C GLU A 228 14.88 23.50 4.51
N VAL A 229 16.02 23.17 5.12
CA VAL A 229 16.66 21.88 4.97
C VAL A 229 15.95 20.87 5.88
N GLN A 230 15.28 19.91 5.27
CA GLN A 230 14.69 18.76 5.93
C GLN A 230 15.78 17.76 6.33
N PRO A 231 15.69 17.13 7.50
CA PRO A 231 16.67 16.13 7.92
C PRO A 231 16.58 14.86 7.06
N SER A 232 17.73 14.22 6.85
CA SER A 232 17.84 12.86 6.33
C SER A 232 19.08 12.19 6.91
N GLN A 233 19.13 10.86 6.83
CA GLN A 233 20.37 10.11 6.93
C GLN A 233 21.36 10.53 5.83
N MET A 234 22.62 10.08 5.95
CA MET A 234 23.59 10.20 4.85
C MET A 234 23.15 9.32 3.68
N PHE A 235 23.21 9.86 2.47
CA PHE A 235 22.81 9.14 1.26
C PHE A 235 23.74 9.44 0.10
N ARG A 236 23.77 8.51 -0.86
CA ARG A 236 24.46 8.67 -2.14
C ARG A 236 23.49 9.19 -3.19
N LEU A 237 23.96 10.06 -4.06
CA LEU A 237 23.18 10.62 -5.15
C LEU A 237 24.04 10.87 -6.38
N LYS A 238 23.41 10.93 -7.54
CA LYS A 238 24.01 11.52 -8.74
C LYS A 238 23.26 12.80 -9.09
N GLU A 239 23.98 13.89 -9.31
CA GLU A 239 23.33 15.15 -9.69
C GLU A 239 22.64 14.99 -11.04
N ILE A 240 21.37 15.37 -11.12
CA ILE A 240 20.61 15.38 -12.37
C ILE A 240 20.95 16.67 -13.10
N ALA A 241 21.55 16.55 -14.28
CA ALA A 241 21.86 17.72 -15.09
C ALA A 241 20.56 18.40 -15.55
N SER A 242 20.40 19.68 -15.23
CA SER A 242 19.30 20.47 -15.78
C SER A 242 19.48 20.55 -17.30
N PRO A 243 18.49 20.15 -18.11
CA PRO A 243 18.57 20.33 -19.55
C PRO A 243 18.76 21.82 -19.87
N ALA A 244 19.65 22.12 -20.81
CA ALA A 244 19.87 23.50 -21.26
C ALA A 244 18.65 24.09 -21.98
N ASP A 245 17.73 23.24 -22.46
CA ASP A 245 16.50 23.66 -23.12
C ASP A 245 15.32 23.67 -22.13
N SER A 246 14.78 24.87 -21.92
CA SER A 246 13.55 25.16 -21.18
C SER A 246 12.31 24.39 -21.66
N LYS A 247 12.33 23.81 -22.86
CA LYS A 247 11.21 23.05 -23.45
C LYS A 247 10.99 21.65 -22.84
N THR A 248 11.90 21.16 -22.01
CA THR A 248 11.88 19.77 -21.50
C THR A 248 10.91 19.54 -20.33
N GLY A 249 10.16 20.56 -19.89
CA GLY A 249 9.24 20.43 -18.74
C GLY A 249 9.95 20.00 -17.45
N PHE A 250 11.26 20.20 -17.37
CA PHE A 250 12.10 19.80 -16.25
C PHE A 250 11.79 20.64 -15.00
N ARG A 251 11.45 19.98 -13.90
CA ARG A 251 11.10 20.61 -12.63
C ARG A 251 11.81 19.91 -11.48
N PRO A 252 12.79 20.56 -10.82
CA PRO A 252 13.40 20.03 -9.60
C PRO A 252 12.34 19.80 -8.52
N LEU A 253 12.32 18.59 -7.95
CA LEU A 253 11.47 18.25 -6.82
C LEU A 253 12.26 18.24 -5.51
N ALA A 254 13.52 17.78 -5.54
CA ALA A 254 14.39 17.80 -4.37
C ALA A 254 15.83 18.20 -4.73
N THR A 255 16.43 18.99 -3.85
CA THR A 255 17.84 19.41 -3.93
C THR A 255 18.57 19.16 -2.63
N THR A 256 19.88 18.96 -2.71
CA THR A 256 20.76 18.95 -1.53
C THR A 256 20.91 20.35 -0.91
N PRO A 257 21.46 20.48 0.30
CA PRO A 257 21.73 21.78 0.91
C PRO A 257 22.66 22.69 0.09
N ASP A 258 23.56 22.12 -0.71
CA ASP A 258 24.44 22.83 -1.66
C ASP A 258 23.79 23.07 -3.04
N GLY A 259 22.53 22.67 -3.23
CA GLY A 259 21.71 23.04 -4.39
C GLY A 259 21.72 22.05 -5.55
N LYS A 260 22.40 20.90 -5.44
CA LYS A 260 22.41 19.86 -6.48
C LYS A 260 21.03 19.21 -6.58
N VAL A 261 20.50 19.13 -7.80
CA VAL A 261 19.22 18.47 -8.05
C VAL A 261 19.43 16.96 -8.04
N PHE A 262 18.69 16.24 -7.20
CA PHE A 262 18.74 14.78 -7.15
C PHE A 262 17.37 14.12 -7.32
N CYS A 263 16.30 14.91 -7.38
CA CYS A 263 14.99 14.42 -7.79
C CYS A 263 14.31 15.45 -8.67
N ALA A 264 13.75 15.01 -9.80
CA ALA A 264 13.09 15.89 -10.76
C ALA A 264 11.88 15.21 -11.42
N ALA A 265 10.90 16.03 -11.78
CA ALA A 265 9.83 15.69 -12.70
C ALA A 265 10.19 16.18 -14.10
N ILE A 266 9.97 15.34 -15.11
CA ILE A 266 10.28 15.62 -16.51
C ILE A 266 9.04 15.28 -17.33
N ASP A 267 8.38 16.30 -17.87
CA ASP A 267 7.19 16.10 -18.69
C ASP A 267 7.58 15.49 -20.05
N ARG A 268 6.86 14.45 -20.48
CA ARG A 268 7.10 13.75 -21.75
C ARG A 268 5.79 13.36 -22.39
N GLY A 269 5.53 13.89 -23.58
CA GLY A 269 4.22 13.75 -24.22
C GLY A 269 3.12 14.29 -23.29
N ALA A 270 2.11 13.47 -23.01
CA ALA A 270 1.02 13.81 -22.10
C ALA A 270 1.29 13.43 -20.62
N GLY A 271 2.38 12.70 -20.33
CA GLY A 271 2.68 12.20 -19.00
C GLY A 271 3.99 12.71 -18.44
N ARG A 272 4.55 11.97 -17.48
CA ARG A 272 5.67 12.44 -16.65
C ARG A 272 6.58 11.33 -16.18
N LEU A 273 7.89 11.53 -16.35
CA LEU A 273 8.92 10.77 -15.64
C LEU A 273 9.28 11.51 -14.35
N VAL A 274 9.17 10.85 -13.20
CA VAL A 274 9.70 11.32 -11.93
C VAL A 274 10.94 10.48 -11.61
N TYR A 275 12.10 11.12 -11.65
CA TYR A 275 13.38 10.45 -11.43
C TYR A 275 13.96 10.81 -10.07
N LEU A 276 14.32 9.80 -9.28
CA LEU A 276 15.04 9.94 -8.01
C LEU A 276 16.47 9.41 -8.19
N ALA A 277 17.45 10.30 -8.32
CA ALA A 277 18.85 9.95 -8.54
C ALA A 277 19.59 9.49 -7.26
N VAL A 278 18.87 8.87 -6.32
CA VAL A 278 19.40 8.18 -5.14
C VAL A 278 19.31 6.68 -5.45
N PRO A 279 20.42 5.91 -5.41
CA PRO A 279 20.40 4.48 -5.71
C PRO A 279 19.35 3.74 -4.88
N ARG A 280 18.40 3.10 -5.56
CA ARG A 280 17.22 2.42 -5.00
C ARG A 280 16.36 3.28 -4.06
N GLY A 281 16.54 4.60 -4.05
CA GLY A 281 15.88 5.49 -3.08
C GLY A 281 16.28 5.25 -1.62
N LEU A 282 17.43 4.62 -1.37
CA LEU A 282 17.90 4.25 -0.03
C LEU A 282 19.07 5.12 0.45
N GLY A 283 19.13 5.33 1.77
CA GLY A 283 20.32 5.86 2.45
C GLY A 283 21.49 4.87 2.48
N ILE A 284 22.64 5.31 2.97
CA ILE A 284 23.81 4.42 3.18
C ILE A 284 23.49 3.33 4.21
N ASP A 285 22.58 3.62 5.14
CA ASP A 285 22.04 2.69 6.15
C ASP A 285 20.98 1.73 5.60
N GLN A 286 20.68 1.80 4.30
CA GLN A 286 19.62 1.04 3.61
C GLN A 286 18.19 1.32 4.10
N ALA A 287 17.96 2.38 4.88
CA ALA A 287 16.62 2.87 5.16
C ALA A 287 16.10 3.70 3.97
N ALA A 288 14.78 3.76 3.79
CA ALA A 288 14.16 4.65 2.81
C ALA A 288 14.67 6.09 2.99
N HIS A 289 15.08 6.75 1.90
CA HIS A 289 15.33 8.18 1.97
C HIS A 289 14.00 8.90 2.27
N PRO A 290 13.94 9.89 3.18
CA PRO A 290 12.71 10.63 3.52
C PRO A 290 12.00 11.37 2.37
N VAL A 291 12.61 11.39 1.18
CA VAL A 291 11.99 11.94 -0.04
C VAL A 291 11.03 10.92 -0.64
N LEU A 292 11.26 9.62 -0.43
CA LEU A 292 10.40 8.54 -0.94
C LEU A 292 8.94 8.67 -0.48
N PRO A 293 8.61 8.80 0.82
CA PRO A 293 7.22 9.01 1.24
C PRO A 293 6.62 10.31 0.68
N ARG A 294 7.43 11.37 0.52
CA ARG A 294 6.98 12.62 -0.11
C ARG A 294 6.67 12.43 -1.59
N LEU A 295 7.46 11.62 -2.30
CA LEU A 295 7.23 11.28 -3.69
C LEU A 295 5.95 10.46 -3.85
N PHE A 296 5.72 9.45 -3.01
CA PHE A 296 4.47 8.68 -3.02
C PHE A 296 3.28 9.62 -2.84
N ALA A 297 3.31 10.48 -1.82
CA ALA A 297 2.28 11.50 -1.60
C ALA A 297 2.16 12.53 -2.73
N HIS A 298 3.25 12.80 -3.46
CA HIS A 298 3.24 13.74 -4.57
C HIS A 298 2.59 13.13 -5.81
N VAL A 299 2.94 11.89 -6.15
CA VAL A 299 2.44 11.23 -7.36
C VAL A 299 1.00 10.72 -7.19
N THR A 300 0.57 10.37 -5.99
CA THR A 300 -0.81 9.87 -5.75
C THR A 300 -1.83 10.95 -5.42
N ARG A 301 -1.39 12.20 -5.22
CA ARG A 301 -2.27 13.31 -4.83
C ARG A 301 -3.38 13.55 -5.84
N GLY A 302 -4.62 13.58 -5.36
CA GLY A 302 -5.80 13.89 -6.17
C GLY A 302 -6.20 12.80 -7.16
N LEU A 303 -5.60 11.61 -7.08
CA LEU A 303 -6.00 10.47 -7.92
C LEU A 303 -7.20 9.71 -7.37
N MET A 304 -7.45 9.84 -6.07
CA MET A 304 -8.55 9.18 -5.39
C MET A 304 -9.83 10.02 -5.52
N PRO A 305 -10.96 9.42 -5.92
CA PRO A 305 -12.25 10.10 -5.94
C PRO A 305 -12.82 10.28 -4.53
N ILE A 306 -12.38 9.45 -3.58
CA ILE A 306 -12.74 9.51 -2.17
C ILE A 306 -11.45 9.46 -1.35
N GLU A 307 -11.27 10.41 -0.44
CA GLU A 307 -10.17 10.43 0.53
C GLU A 307 -10.69 10.17 1.94
N VAL A 308 -9.88 9.49 2.76
CA VAL A 308 -10.19 9.23 4.17
C VAL A 308 -9.17 9.93 5.06
N ARG A 309 -9.66 10.69 6.03
CA ARG A 309 -8.84 11.33 7.08
C ARG A 309 -9.19 10.73 8.42
N GLY A 310 -8.18 10.19 9.11
CA GLY A 310 -8.32 9.57 10.42
C GLY A 310 -7.35 8.40 10.57
N GLU A 311 -7.13 7.95 11.80
CA GLU A 311 -6.22 6.83 12.09
C GLU A 311 -6.94 5.48 11.98
N VAL A 312 -7.34 5.10 10.77
CA VAL A 312 -7.97 3.82 10.46
C VAL A 312 -7.34 3.18 9.22
N ASN A 313 -7.44 1.85 9.08
CA ASN A 313 -7.20 1.22 7.78
C ASN A 313 -8.42 1.50 6.88
N TRP A 314 -8.19 1.72 5.59
CA TRP A 314 -9.26 1.99 4.65
C TRP A 314 -8.93 1.59 3.22
N LEU A 315 -9.98 1.24 2.48
CA LEU A 315 -9.96 0.97 1.05
C LEU A 315 -11.27 1.46 0.42
N VAL A 316 -11.23 1.77 -0.88
CA VAL A 316 -12.36 2.35 -1.62
C VAL A 316 -12.72 1.46 -2.79
N ASN A 317 -14.02 1.18 -2.96
CA ASN A 317 -14.55 0.41 -4.06
C ASN A 317 -15.49 1.24 -4.91
N ARG A 318 -15.37 1.14 -6.24
CA ARG A 318 -16.38 1.63 -7.18
C ARG A 318 -17.54 0.63 -7.25
N THR A 319 -18.72 1.03 -6.80
CA THR A 319 -19.95 0.22 -6.91
C THR A 319 -20.70 0.54 -8.20
N GLN A 320 -21.79 -0.17 -8.48
CA GLN A 320 -22.62 0.10 -9.67
C GLN A 320 -23.21 1.52 -9.67
N THR A 321 -23.51 2.06 -8.49
CA THR A 321 -24.24 3.33 -8.35
C THR A 321 -23.46 4.41 -7.60
N GLY A 322 -22.20 4.19 -7.24
CA GLY A 322 -21.46 5.12 -6.39
C GLY A 322 -20.14 4.54 -5.88
N TRP A 323 -19.87 4.75 -4.60
CA TRP A 323 -18.65 4.31 -3.93
C TRP A 323 -18.96 3.59 -2.62
N ALA A 324 -18.11 2.64 -2.22
CA ALA A 324 -18.12 2.04 -0.90
C ALA A 324 -16.76 2.26 -0.25
N VAL A 325 -16.77 2.75 0.98
CA VAL A 325 -15.57 3.04 1.77
C VAL A 325 -15.56 2.10 2.96
N THR A 326 -14.58 1.20 2.99
CA THR A 326 -14.40 0.29 4.13
C THR A 326 -13.44 0.93 5.12
N LEU A 327 -13.83 1.01 6.39
CA LEU A 327 -13.03 1.57 7.47
C LEU A 327 -12.82 0.50 8.55
N LEU A 328 -11.58 0.26 8.95
CA LEU A 328 -11.23 -0.68 10.00
C LEU A 328 -10.41 0.05 11.08
N ASN A 329 -10.90 0.04 12.33
CA ASN A 329 -10.18 0.66 13.44
C ASN A 329 -9.43 -0.40 14.26
N PRO A 330 -8.12 -0.63 14.04
CA PRO A 330 -7.35 -1.64 14.78
C PRO A 330 -7.07 -1.27 16.23
N ALA A 331 -7.33 -0.02 16.63
CA ALA A 331 -7.05 0.43 17.99
C ALA A 331 -8.01 -0.19 19.03
N GLY A 332 -7.54 -0.24 20.28
CA GLY A 332 -8.32 -0.72 21.43
C GLY A 332 -8.52 -2.23 21.50
N GLN A 333 -7.79 -3.00 20.70
CA GLN A 333 -7.82 -4.46 20.72
C GLN A 333 -6.42 -4.99 20.95
N ASP A 334 -6.24 -5.67 22.06
CA ASP A 334 -5.02 -6.43 22.31
C ASP A 334 -5.30 -7.92 22.05
N LYS A 335 -4.69 -8.49 21.01
CA LYS A 335 -4.78 -9.94 20.78
C LYS A 335 -3.45 -10.57 21.20
N PRO A 336 -3.32 -11.02 22.45
CA PRO A 336 -2.20 -11.87 22.84
C PRO A 336 -2.24 -13.19 22.07
N GLN A 337 -1.14 -13.93 22.13
CA GLN A 337 -1.02 -15.24 21.47
C GLN A 337 -2.13 -16.22 21.91
N GLN A 338 -2.64 -16.09 23.14
CA GLN A 338 -3.72 -16.90 23.71
C GLN A 338 -4.73 -16.01 24.46
N GLY A 339 -6.03 -16.29 24.27
CA GLY A 339 -7.11 -15.63 25.00
C GLY A 339 -7.80 -14.48 24.25
N ILE A 340 -8.71 -13.80 24.95
CA ILE A 340 -9.46 -12.64 24.46
C ILE A 340 -9.31 -11.54 25.50
N THR A 341 -8.89 -10.35 25.09
CA THR A 341 -8.90 -9.16 25.96
C THR A 341 -10.17 -8.34 25.73
N PRO A 342 -10.63 -7.59 26.74
CA PRO A 342 -11.68 -6.60 26.55
C PRO A 342 -11.29 -5.54 25.54
N THR A 343 -12.27 -5.04 24.79
CA THR A 343 -12.09 -3.91 23.88
C THR A 343 -12.00 -2.61 24.66
N ASP A 344 -10.95 -1.81 24.43
CA ASP A 344 -10.85 -0.44 24.94
C ASP A 344 -11.57 0.54 24.01
N TYR A 345 -12.86 0.77 24.26
CA TYR A 345 -13.69 1.71 23.50
C TYR A 345 -13.29 3.18 23.65
N ARG A 346 -12.33 3.52 24.53
CA ARG A 346 -11.73 4.87 24.52
C ARG A 346 -10.85 5.11 23.28
N GLN A 347 -10.55 4.04 22.54
CA GLN A 347 -9.77 4.07 21.30
C GLN A 347 -10.65 4.15 20.05
N ASN A 348 -11.91 4.61 20.17
CA ASN A 348 -12.71 4.98 19.01
C ASN A 348 -11.98 6.05 18.18
N ARG A 349 -12.25 6.08 16.87
CA ARG A 349 -11.60 7.03 15.95
C ARG A 349 -12.65 7.80 15.19
N VAL A 350 -12.52 9.13 15.20
CA VAL A 350 -13.30 10.00 14.34
C VAL A 350 -12.64 10.00 12.96
N VAL A 351 -13.44 9.74 11.93
CA VAL A 351 -13.02 9.68 10.54
C VAL A 351 -13.81 10.70 9.74
N THR A 352 -13.14 11.38 8.82
CA THR A 352 -13.77 12.21 7.80
C THR A 352 -13.52 11.58 6.44
N ILE A 353 -14.59 11.20 5.75
CA ILE A 353 -14.56 10.80 4.35
C ILE A 353 -14.83 12.05 3.51
N VAL A 354 -13.93 12.37 2.58
CA VAL A 354 -14.06 13.51 1.66
C VAL A 354 -14.28 12.97 0.25
N SER A 355 -15.34 13.44 -0.42
CA SER A 355 -15.66 13.04 -1.80
C SER A 355 -15.30 14.14 -2.78
N HIS A 356 -14.46 13.82 -3.76
CA HIS A 356 -14.15 14.70 -4.89
C HIS A 356 -15.14 14.56 -6.04
N VAL A 357 -16.13 13.69 -5.88
CA VAL A 357 -17.28 13.57 -6.78
C VAL A 357 -18.57 14.00 -6.07
N PRO A 358 -19.52 14.63 -6.77
CA PRO A 358 -20.81 14.95 -6.17
C PRO A 358 -21.50 13.69 -5.66
N PHE A 359 -22.10 13.78 -4.48
CA PHE A 359 -22.98 12.77 -3.93
C PHE A 359 -24.14 13.45 -3.19
N SER A 360 -25.22 12.71 -2.99
CA SER A 360 -26.44 13.19 -2.35
C SER A 360 -26.82 12.37 -1.13
N ASN A 361 -26.26 11.17 -0.99
CA ASN A 361 -26.61 10.24 0.06
C ASN A 361 -25.37 9.48 0.56
N ALA A 362 -25.32 9.23 1.87
CA ALA A 362 -24.38 8.33 2.50
C ALA A 362 -25.10 7.45 3.52
N ARG A 363 -24.76 6.15 3.58
CA ARG A 363 -25.29 5.22 4.59
C ARG A 363 -24.26 4.19 5.00
N ASP A 364 -24.31 3.72 6.24
CA ASP A 364 -23.52 2.55 6.64
C ASP A 364 -24.27 1.25 6.33
N ARG A 365 -23.64 0.38 5.55
CA ARG A 365 -24.17 -0.95 5.20
C ARG A 365 -24.30 -1.86 6.42
N LEU A 366 -23.40 -1.74 7.39
CA LEU A 366 -23.34 -2.63 8.57
C LEU A 366 -24.16 -2.09 9.74
N LEU A 367 -24.46 -0.79 9.74
CA LEU A 367 -25.25 -0.08 10.76
C LEU A 367 -26.26 0.84 10.06
N PRO A 368 -27.28 0.30 9.37
CA PRO A 368 -28.19 1.09 8.54
C PRO A 368 -29.05 2.09 9.32
N ASP A 369 -29.22 1.85 10.63
CA ASP A 369 -30.00 2.71 11.51
C ASP A 369 -29.14 3.80 12.19
N ASP A 370 -27.82 3.81 11.98
CA ASP A 370 -26.91 4.83 12.50
C ASP A 370 -26.82 5.99 11.50
N PRO A 371 -27.41 7.16 11.78
CA PRO A 371 -27.41 8.29 10.85
C PRO A 371 -26.00 8.83 10.66
N LEU A 372 -25.61 9.08 9.41
CA LEU A 372 -24.33 9.70 9.08
C LEU A 372 -24.51 11.21 8.91
N GLU A 373 -23.61 11.99 9.49
CA GLU A 373 -23.56 13.44 9.30
C GLU A 373 -22.93 13.74 7.93
N ILE A 374 -23.75 14.28 7.02
CA ILE A 374 -23.33 14.69 5.68
C ILE A 374 -23.20 16.21 5.67
N GLU A 375 -22.01 16.71 5.35
CA GLU A 375 -21.75 18.13 5.20
C GLU A 375 -21.18 18.39 3.81
N ALA A 376 -21.98 18.94 2.89
CA ALA A 376 -21.57 19.25 1.52
C ALA A 376 -20.89 18.07 0.78
N ASP A 377 -19.57 18.00 0.82
CA ASP A 377 -18.70 17.01 0.16
C ASP A 377 -18.05 16.01 1.13
N ARG A 378 -18.43 16.01 2.42
CA ARG A 378 -17.84 15.13 3.44
C ARG A 378 -18.87 14.37 4.28
N VAL A 379 -18.43 13.22 4.79
CA VAL A 379 -19.14 12.43 5.80
C VAL A 379 -18.25 12.31 7.03
N VAL A 380 -18.76 12.70 8.19
CA VAL A 380 -18.04 12.57 9.47
C VAL A 380 -18.70 11.47 10.30
N LEU A 381 -17.90 10.54 10.81
CA LEU A 381 -18.40 9.43 11.60
C LEU A 381 -17.37 8.91 12.59
N GLU A 382 -17.87 8.29 13.67
CA GLU A 382 -17.04 7.49 14.55
C GLU A 382 -16.92 6.05 14.04
N VAL A 383 -15.71 5.51 14.07
CA VAL A 383 -15.40 4.10 13.86
C VAL A 383 -15.02 3.49 15.23
N PRO A 384 -15.87 2.65 15.83
CA PRO A 384 -15.58 2.09 17.15
C PRO A 384 -14.31 1.26 17.17
N ALA A 385 -13.62 1.24 18.31
CA ALA A 385 -12.44 0.43 18.56
C ALA A 385 -12.66 -1.03 18.14
N GLY A 386 -11.74 -1.58 17.34
CA GLY A 386 -11.84 -2.94 16.84
C GLY A 386 -13.03 -3.22 15.93
N SER A 387 -13.61 -2.21 15.26
CA SER A 387 -14.79 -2.37 14.41
C SER A 387 -14.55 -2.05 12.95
N VAL A 388 -15.47 -2.55 12.12
CA VAL A 388 -15.52 -2.31 10.68
C VAL A 388 -16.77 -1.49 10.39
N ARG A 389 -16.65 -0.47 9.54
CA ARG A 389 -17.78 0.25 8.95
C ARG A 389 -17.65 0.22 7.43
N ILE A 390 -18.77 0.14 6.72
CA ILE A 390 -18.78 0.20 5.24
C ILE A 390 -19.75 1.30 4.83
N VAL A 391 -19.21 2.46 4.49
CA VAL A 391 -19.99 3.63 4.11
C VAL A 391 -20.22 3.63 2.61
N GLU A 392 -21.48 3.55 2.20
CA GLU A 392 -21.89 3.68 0.80
C GLU A 392 -22.20 5.15 0.50
N ILE A 393 -21.58 5.70 -0.54
CA ILE A 393 -21.75 7.07 -1.02
C ILE A 393 -22.40 7.04 -2.40
N LYS A 394 -23.51 7.74 -2.59
CA LYS A 394 -24.32 7.73 -3.82
C LYS A 394 -24.71 9.11 -4.30
#